data_AF-A0A356TMB1-F1
#
_entry.id   AF-A0A356TMB1-F1
#
_cell.length_a   1.000
_cell.length_b   1.000
_cell.length_c   1.000
_cell.angle_alpha   90.00
_cell.angle_beta   90.00
_cell.angle_gamma   90.00
#
_symmetry.space_group_name_H-M   'P 1'
#
loop_
_entity.id
_entity.type
_entity.pdbx_description
1 polymer ?
#
loop_
_entity_poly.entity_id
_entity_poly.type
_entity_poly.pdbx_seq_one_letter_code
_entity_poly.pdbx_strand_id
1 'polypeptide(L)'
;LAYATKEIGADYLFDHATLTGACMVALGPWTAGLFSDDDDFAARYSAASQVEGESYWRLPLNPELREMLKSDIADLKHTGNRE
;
A
#
# COMPACT_ATOMS: atom_id res chain seq x y z
N LEU A 1 -7.77 8.58 -5.16
CA LEU A 1 -6.37 9.07 -5.32
C LEU A 1 -6.25 10.18 -6.37
N ALA A 2 -6.55 9.95 -7.66
CA ALA A 2 -6.38 10.96 -8.72
C ALA A 2 -7.09 12.31 -8.46
N TYR A 3 -8.30 12.29 -7.87
CA TYR A 3 -8.99 13.51 -7.46
C TYR A 3 -8.24 14.27 -6.35
N ALA A 4 -7.79 13.54 -5.32
CA ALA A 4 -7.07 14.14 -4.19
C ALA A 4 -5.74 14.77 -4.64
N THR A 5 -5.02 14.13 -5.56
CA THR A 5 -3.77 14.69 -6.07
C THR A 5 -3.99 15.89 -6.98
N LYS A 6 -5.01 15.86 -7.85
CA LYS A 6 -5.23 16.90 -8.85
C LYS A 6 -6.02 18.11 -8.34
N GLU A 7 -7.09 17.88 -7.59
CA GLU A 7 -8.06 18.93 -7.24
C GLU A 7 -7.82 19.48 -5.83
N ILE A 8 -7.30 18.65 -4.91
CA ILE A 8 -7.01 19.08 -3.53
C ILE A 8 -5.56 19.58 -3.40
N GLY A 9 -4.63 19.01 -4.16
CA GLY A 9 -3.21 19.38 -4.09
C GLY A 9 -2.57 19.00 -2.75
N ALA A 10 -2.96 17.85 -2.19
CA ALA A 10 -2.48 17.41 -0.88
C ALA A 10 -0.96 17.16 -0.86
N ASP A 11 -0.27 17.67 0.16
CA ASP A 11 1.17 17.45 0.36
C ASP A 11 1.50 16.00 0.73
N TYR A 12 0.58 15.34 1.44
CA TYR A 12 0.68 13.93 1.85
C TYR A 12 -0.66 13.23 1.62
N LEU A 13 -0.61 11.97 1.20
CA LEU A 13 -1.78 11.16 0.93
C LEU A 13 -1.69 9.80 1.63
N PHE A 14 -2.68 9.50 2.47
CA PHE A 14 -2.86 8.21 3.12
C PHE A 14 -4.10 7.53 2.54
N ASP A 15 -3.97 6.24 2.20
CA ASP A 15 -5.08 5.40 1.74
C ASP A 15 -5.21 4.19 2.66
N HIS A 16 -6.33 4.09 3.38
CA HIS A 16 -6.63 2.97 4.26
C HIS A 16 -7.76 2.14 3.65
N ALA A 17 -7.48 0.88 3.35
CA ALA A 17 -8.44 -0.02 2.75
C ALA A 17 -8.32 -1.45 3.30
N THR A 18 -9.45 -2.10 3.53
CA THR A 18 -9.55 -3.54 3.82
C THR A 18 -9.40 -4.36 2.52
N LEU A 19 -8.30 -4.12 1.81
CA LEU A 19 -8.20 -4.39 0.37
C LEU A 19 -7.94 -5.85 0.01
N THR A 20 -7.01 -6.52 0.69
CA THR A 20 -6.52 -7.83 0.24
C THR A 20 -6.57 -8.89 1.33
N GLY A 21 -7.07 -10.07 0.98
CA GLY A 21 -6.91 -11.26 1.82
C GLY A 21 -5.45 -11.72 1.92
N ALA A 22 -4.59 -11.37 0.95
CA ALA A 22 -3.18 -11.71 0.98
C ALA A 22 -2.44 -11.07 2.17
N CYS A 23 -2.76 -9.82 2.53
CA CYS A 23 -2.19 -9.19 3.73
C CYS A 23 -2.58 -9.96 5.01
N MET A 24 -3.81 -10.46 5.11
CA MET A 24 -4.25 -11.27 6.25
C MET A 24 -3.49 -12.60 6.34
N VAL A 25 -3.20 -13.24 5.20
CA VAL A 25 -2.40 -14.48 5.17
C VAL A 25 -0.97 -14.21 5.61
N ALA A 26 -0.38 -13.09 5.20
CA ALA A 26 1.02 -12.76 5.47
C ALA A 26 1.25 -12.23 6.91
N LEU A 27 0.38 -11.36 7.40
CA LEU A 27 0.60 -10.58 8.63
C LEU A 27 -0.38 -10.95 9.76
N GLY A 28 -1.41 -11.75 9.48
CA GLY A 28 -2.45 -12.10 10.43
C GLY A 28 -3.47 -10.97 10.66
N PRO A 29 -4.40 -11.15 11.61
CA PRO A 29 -5.53 -10.23 11.83
C PRO A 29 -5.19 -8.96 12.62
N TRP A 30 -4.00 -8.88 13.21
CA TRP A 30 -3.64 -7.81 14.16
C TRP A 30 -2.61 -6.82 13.62
N THR A 31 -2.05 -7.06 12.44
CA THR A 31 -1.00 -6.22 11.85
C THR A 31 -1.39 -5.83 10.43
N ALA A 32 -1.48 -4.52 10.17
CA ALA A 32 -1.79 -4.00 8.85
C ALA A 32 -0.52 -3.91 7.98
N GLY A 33 -0.67 -4.10 6.67
CA GLY A 33 0.42 -3.88 5.71
C GLY A 33 0.58 -2.39 5.42
N LEU A 34 1.79 -1.87 5.54
CA LEU A 34 2.16 -0.50 5.17
C LEU A 34 2.99 -0.52 3.88
N PHE A 35 2.54 0.25 2.89
CA PHE A 35 3.27 0.48 1.65
C PHE A 35 3.52 1.99 1.52
N SER A 36 4.71 2.35 1.06
CA SER A 36 5.06 3.74 0.75
C SER A 36 6.29 3.75 -0.15
N ASP A 37 6.28 4.68 -1.10
CA ASP A 37 7.39 5.03 -1.99
C ASP A 37 8.39 6.02 -1.36
N ASP A 38 8.11 6.52 -0.15
CA ASP A 38 8.98 7.42 0.62
C ASP A 38 9.37 6.77 1.95
N ASP A 39 10.67 6.53 2.14
CA ASP A 39 11.21 5.88 3.33
C ASP A 39 11.09 6.73 4.60
N ASP A 40 11.31 8.04 4.49
CA ASP A 40 11.26 8.96 5.62
C ASP A 40 9.82 9.14 6.10
N PHE A 41 8.89 9.21 5.17
CA PHE A 41 7.46 9.30 5.48
C PHE A 41 6.94 8.01 6.13
N ALA A 42 7.33 6.84 5.59
CA ALA A 42 6.98 5.56 6.19
C ALA A 42 7.51 5.44 7.63
N ALA A 43 8.76 5.86 7.88
CA ALA A 43 9.35 5.84 9.21
C ALA A 43 8.60 6.75 10.19
N ARG A 44 8.22 7.96 9.76
CA ARG A 44 7.40 8.89 10.57
C ARG A 44 6.04 8.30 10.91
N TYR A 45 5.38 7.66 9.94
CA TYR A 45 4.10 7.01 10.17
C TYR A 45 4.21 5.83 11.14
N SER A 46 5.22 4.96 10.95
CA SER A 46 5.46 3.83 11.85
C SER A 46 5.79 4.27 13.29
N ALA A 47 6.52 5.37 13.47
CA ALA A 47 6.77 5.91 14.81
C ALA A 47 5.46 6.39 15.46
N ALA A 48 4.60 7.07 14.71
CA ALA A 48 3.29 7.51 15.22
C ALA A 48 2.38 6.32 15.57
N SER A 49 2.34 5.29 14.72
CA SER A 49 1.50 4.11 14.97
C SER A 49 1.92 3.36 16.25
N GLN A 50 3.22 3.30 16.53
CA GLN A 50 3.73 2.70 17.77
C GLN A 50 3.28 3.44 19.03
N VAL A 51 3.19 4.78 18.98
CA VAL A 51 2.70 5.60 20.10
C VAL A 51 1.21 5.32 20.36
N GLU A 52 0.43 5.17 19.30
CA GLU A 52 -1.01 4.89 19.37
C GLU A 52 -1.34 3.40 19.61
N GLY A 53 -0.31 2.52 19.64
CA GLY A 53 -0.49 1.09 19.84
C GLY A 53 -1.05 0.34 18.62
N GLU A 54 -0.98 0.93 17.43
CA GLU A 54 -1.38 0.28 16.18
C GLU A 54 -0.22 -0.45 15.51
N SER A 55 -0.41 -1.73 15.21
CA SER A 55 0.61 -2.57 14.58
C SER A 55 0.55 -2.48 13.05
N TYR A 56 1.62 -1.97 12.45
CA TYR A 56 1.84 -1.97 11.02
C TYR A 56 3.17 -2.63 10.70
N TRP A 57 3.22 -3.34 9.58
CA TRP A 57 4.46 -3.89 9.03
C TRP A 57 4.70 -3.35 7.63
N ARG A 58 5.90 -2.78 7.41
CA ARG A 58 6.27 -2.25 6.10
C ARG A 58 6.55 -3.40 5.13
N LEU A 59 5.80 -3.44 4.04
CA LEU A 59 5.99 -4.35 2.93
C LEU A 59 6.62 -3.59 1.75
N PRO A 60 7.48 -4.24 0.96
CA PRO A 60 8.17 -3.57 -0.14
C PRO A 60 7.26 -3.39 -1.36
N LEU A 61 7.44 -2.28 -2.08
CA LEU A 61 6.87 -2.06 -3.41
C LEU A 61 7.85 -2.58 -4.47
N ASN A 62 7.97 -3.90 -4.58
CA ASN A 62 8.89 -4.54 -5.53
C ASN A 62 8.51 -4.19 -6.98
N PRO A 63 9.39 -3.52 -7.76
CA PRO A 63 9.10 -3.13 -9.13
C PRO A 63 8.76 -4.29 -10.06
N GLU A 64 9.31 -5.48 -9.79
CA GLU A 64 9.12 -6.70 -10.57
C GLU A 64 7.65 -7.16 -10.55
N LEU A 65 6.90 -6.87 -9.48
CA LEU A 65 5.48 -7.21 -9.37
C LEU A 65 4.62 -6.45 -10.39
N ARG A 66 5.10 -5.33 -10.93
CA ARG A 66 4.38 -4.53 -11.93
C ARG A 66 4.10 -5.32 -13.21
N GLU A 67 4.99 -6.23 -13.59
CA GLU A 67 4.84 -7.07 -14.78
C GLU A 67 3.58 -7.96 -14.70
N MET A 68 3.21 -8.37 -13.50
CA MET A 68 2.04 -9.23 -13.26
C MET A 68 0.71 -8.50 -13.54
N LEU A 69 0.73 -7.16 -13.57
CA LEU A 69 -0.45 -6.30 -13.79
C LEU A 69 -0.67 -5.93 -15.26
N LYS A 70 0.18 -6.37 -16.20
CA LYS A 70 -0.01 -6.09 -17.63
C LYS A 70 -1.31 -6.69 -18.17
N SER A 71 -1.98 -5.94 -19.06
CA SER A 71 -3.20 -6.35 -19.76
C SER A 71 -2.98 -6.26 -21.28
N ASP A 72 -3.54 -7.19 -22.03
CA ASP A 72 -3.44 -7.19 -23.51
C ASP A 72 -4.40 -6.20 -24.17
N ILE A 73 -5.43 -5.75 -23.45
CA ILE A 73 -6.54 -4.96 -24.00
C ILE A 73 -6.80 -3.64 -23.26
N ALA A 74 -6.06 -3.36 -22.18
CA ALA A 74 -6.20 -2.17 -21.36
C ALA A 74 -4.84 -1.77 -20.79
N ASP A 75 -4.76 -0.61 -20.14
CA ASP A 75 -3.48 -0.14 -19.56
C ASP A 75 -2.96 -1.09 -18.46
N LEU A 76 -3.86 -1.60 -17.60
CA LEU A 76 -3.54 -2.48 -16.47
C LEU A 76 -4.69 -3.43 -16.12
N LYS A 77 -4.38 -4.58 -15.53
CA LYS A 77 -5.33 -5.45 -14.81
C LYS A 77 -5.46 -4.99 -13.36
N HIS A 78 -6.59 -5.28 -12.73
CA HIS A 78 -6.83 -4.98 -11.31
C HIS A 78 -6.33 -6.09 -10.35
N THR A 79 -5.81 -7.20 -10.89
CA THR A 79 -5.21 -8.30 -10.11
C THR A 79 -3.91 -8.77 -10.74
N GLY A 80 -2.98 -9.20 -9.88
CA GLY A 80 -1.81 -10.00 -10.29
C GLY A 80 -2.15 -11.49 -10.34
N ASN A 81 -1.32 -12.26 -11.04
CA ASN A 81 -1.45 -13.72 -11.06
C ASN A 81 -1.05 -14.32 -9.69
N ARG A 82 -1.59 -15.49 -9.32
CA ARG A 82 -1.05 -16.29 -8.21
C ARG A 82 0.04 -17.18 -8.78
N GLU A 83 1.27 -16.98 -8.34
CA GLU A 83 2.37 -17.95 -8.50
C GLU A 83 2.58 -18.71 -7.19
#